data_AF-A0A1F5VHD9-F1
#
_entry.id   AF-A0A1F5VHD9-F1
#
_cell.length_a   1.000
_cell.length_b   1.000
_cell.length_c   1.000
_cell.angle_alpha   90.00
_cell.angle_beta   90.00
_cell.angle_gamma   90.00
#
_symmetry.space_group_name_H-M   'P 1'
#
loop_
_entity.id
_entity.type
_entity.pdbx_description
1 polymer ?
#
loop_
_entity_poly.entity_id
_entity_poly.type
_entity_poly.pdbx_seq_one_letter_code
_entity_poly.pdbx_strand_id
1 'polypeptide(L)' 'MNTSNVLTIPKTITGDEELVVMPKREFKELWDRAFKVPRKEDVLRWSREAKLLKQTGKLPVLRSLKSLG' A
#
# COMPACT_ATOMS: atom_id res chain seq x y z
N MET A 1 -25.37 16.75 -27.32
CA MET A 1 -25.64 17.04 -25.89
C MET A 1 -24.56 16.36 -25.07
N ASN A 2 -23.69 17.13 -24.41
CA ASN A 2 -22.65 16.56 -23.55
C ASN A 2 -23.28 16.26 -22.19
N THR A 3 -23.41 14.98 -21.84
CA THR A 3 -23.88 14.57 -20.51
C THR A 3 -22.79 14.82 -19.48
N SER A 4 -22.98 15.84 -18.66
CA SER A 4 -22.12 16.14 -17.51
C SER A 4 -22.32 15.06 -16.43
N ASN A 5 -21.43 14.08 -16.38
CA ASN A 5 -21.42 13.10 -15.29
C ASN A 5 -20.86 13.76 -14.03
N VAL A 6 -21.74 14.16 -13.12
CA VAL A 6 -21.35 14.70 -11.80
C VAL A 6 -21.13 13.53 -10.84
N LEU A 7 -19.89 13.33 -10.42
CA LEU A 7 -19.53 12.36 -9.38
C LEU A 7 -19.45 13.11 -8.04
N THR A 8 -20.25 12.68 -7.06
CA THR A 8 -20.21 13.22 -5.69
C THR A 8 -19.45 12.26 -4.79
N ILE A 9 -18.38 12.72 -4.16
CA ILE A 9 -17.57 11.94 -3.22
C ILE A 9 -17.90 12.41 -1.80
N PRO A 10 -18.40 11.54 -0.90
CA PRO A 10 -18.62 11.90 0.50
C PRO A 10 -17.33 12.35 1.18
N LYS A 11 -17.36 13.50 1.87
CA LYS A 11 -16.22 14.05 2.63
C LYS A 11 -15.68 13.11 3.71
N THR A 12 -16.52 12.20 4.20
CA THR A 12 -16.12 11.18 5.18
C THR A 12 -15.14 10.17 4.62
N ILE A 13 -15.10 9.96 3.29
CA ILE A 13 -14.18 9.02 2.64
C ILE A 13 -12.76 9.60 2.57
N THR A 14 -12.64 10.92 2.48
CA THR A 14 -11.34 11.56 2.30
C THR A 14 -10.59 11.76 3.61
N GLY A 15 -11.25 11.72 4.78
CA GLY A 15 -10.56 11.81 6.07
C GLY A 15 -9.62 13.01 6.20
N ASP A 16 -10.01 14.16 5.64
CA ASP A 16 -9.19 15.39 5.49
C ASP A 16 -7.98 15.31 4.53
N GLU A 17 -7.89 14.27 3.71
CA GLU A 17 -6.88 14.13 2.65
C GLU A 17 -7.30 14.82 1.33
N GLU A 18 -6.30 15.16 0.51
CA GLU A 18 -6.50 15.75 -0.81
C GLU A 18 -6.95 14.72 -1.85
N LEU A 19 -7.98 15.07 -2.63
CA LEU A 19 -8.45 14.26 -3.75
C LEU A 19 -7.74 14.65 -5.05
N VAL A 20 -7.20 13.64 -5.74
CA VAL A 20 -6.60 13.80 -7.07
C VAL A 20 -7.43 13.04 -8.10
N VAL A 21 -7.86 13.74 -9.15
CA VAL A 21 -8.51 13.12 -10.31
C VAL A 21 -7.43 12.68 -11.29
N MET A 22 -7.44 11.40 -11.66
CA MET A 22 -6.46 10.82 -12.57
C MET A 22 -7.12 9.93 -13.63
N PRO A 23 -6.63 9.91 -14.88
CA PRO A 23 -7.04 8.93 -15.87
C PRO A 23 -6.84 7.49 -15.39
N LYS A 24 -7.84 6.63 -15.59
CA LYS A 24 -7.81 5.21 -15.18
C LYS A 24 -6.56 4.46 -15.65
N ARG A 25 -6.09 4.75 -16.86
CA ARG A 25 -4.89 4.11 -17.43
C ARG A 25 -3.63 4.47 -16.64
N GLU A 26 -3.45 5.74 -16.32
CA GLU A 26 -2.31 6.23 -15.55
C GLU A 26 -2.32 5.68 -14.13
N PHE A 27 -3.50 5.65 -13.49
CA PHE A 27 -3.66 5.00 -12.19
C PHE A 27 -3.24 3.53 -12.24
N LYS A 28 -3.66 2.79 -13.27
CA LYS A 28 -3.31 1.37 -13.42
C LYS A 28 -1.81 1.18 -13.60
N GLU A 29 -1.16 2.00 -14.43
CA GLU A 29 0.30 1.93 -14.60
C GLU A 29 1.05 2.25 -13.31
N LEU A 30 0.62 3.27 -12.57
CA LEU A 30 1.19 3.60 -11.26
C LEU A 30 0.97 2.46 -10.26
N TRP A 31 -0.23 1.90 -10.24
CA TRP A 31 -0.58 0.77 -9.40
C TRP A 31 0.30 -0.44 -9.72
N ASP A 32 0.45 -0.80 -10.98
CA ASP A 32 1.26 -1.94 -11.42
C ASP A 32 2.76 -1.73 -11.13
N ARG A 33 3.24 -0.47 -11.16
CA ARG A 33 4.63 -0.11 -10.79
C ARG A 33 4.85 -0.15 -9.29
N ALA A 34 3.95 0.45 -8.50
CA ALA A 34 4.07 0.59 -7.05
C ALA A 34 3.77 -0.73 -6.33
N PHE A 35 2.74 -1.43 -6.79
CA PHE A 35 2.27 -2.71 -6.26
C PHE A 35 2.62 -3.84 -7.22
N LYS A 36 3.89 -3.94 -7.62
CA LYS A 36 4.40 -5.22 -8.15
C LYS A 36 4.05 -6.28 -7.12
N VAL A 37 3.08 -7.13 -7.44
CA VAL A 37 2.67 -8.24 -6.59
C VAL A 37 3.95 -8.98 -6.20
N PRO A 38 4.29 -9.07 -4.90
CA PRO A 38 5.52 -9.72 -4.49
C PRO A 38 5.54 -11.12 -5.08
N ARG A 39 6.58 -11.43 -5.85
CA ARG A 39 6.72 -12.78 -6.38
C ARG A 39 7.09 -13.71 -5.24
N LYS A 40 6.89 -15.01 -5.43
CA LYS A 40 7.22 -16.03 -4.42
C LYS A 40 8.69 -15.90 -3.95
N GLU A 41 9.58 -15.56 -4.87
CA GLU A 41 11.01 -15.38 -4.60
C GLU A 41 11.27 -14.17 -3.69
N ASP A 42 10.51 -13.08 -3.87
CA ASP A 42 10.61 -11.87 -3.04
C ASP A 42 10.16 -12.17 -1.61
N VAL A 43 9.06 -12.92 -1.44
CA VAL A 43 8.57 -13.36 -0.12
C VAL A 43 9.58 -14.27 0.59
N LEU A 44 10.18 -15.23 -0.13
CA LEU A 44 11.20 -16.12 0.43
C LEU A 44 12.46 -15.35 0.85
N ARG A 45 12.89 -14.37 0.05
CA ARG A 45 14.03 -13.50 0.38
C ARG A 45 13.74 -12.70 1.65
N TRP A 46 12.60 -12.03 1.73
CA TRP A 46 12.21 -11.24 2.91
C TRP A 46 12.08 -12.10 4.16
N SER A 47 11.59 -13.34 4.05
CA SER A 47 11.54 -14.28 5.18
C SER A 47 12.94 -14.60 5.73
N ARG A 48 13.91 -14.82 4.84
CA ARG A 48 15.32 -15.05 5.23
C ARG A 48 15.94 -13.80 5.86
N GLU A 49 15.70 -12.63 5.27
CA GLU A 49 16.17 -11.35 5.80
C GLU A 49 15.57 -11.05 7.17
N ALA A 50 14.26 -11.23 7.36
CA ALA A 50 13.60 -11.07 8.64
C ALA A 50 14.16 -12.03 9.70
N LYS A 51 14.44 -13.29 9.34
CA LYS A 51 15.09 -14.25 10.23
C LYS A 51 16.47 -13.76 10.67
N LEU A 52 17.28 -13.25 9.75
CA LEU A 52 18.62 -12.73 10.03
C LEU A 52 18.56 -11.47 10.90
N LEU A 53 17.65 -10.54 10.60
CA LEU A 53 17.45 -9.34 11.40
C LEU A 53 16.99 -9.66 12.82
N LYS A 54 16.12 -10.67 12.99
CA LYS A 54 15.74 -11.19 14.31
C LYS A 54 16.94 -11.77 15.06
N GLN A 55 17.77 -12.58 14.39
CA GLN A 55 18.96 -13.18 15.00
C GLN A 55 20.01 -12.14 15.41
N THR A 56 20.15 -11.07 14.63
CA THR A 56 21.09 -9.98 14.88
C THR A 56 20.55 -8.89 15.81
N GLY A 57 19.35 -9.06 16.37
CA GLY A 57 18.72 -8.10 17.28
C GLY A 57 18.25 -6.80 16.62
N LYS A 58 18.29 -6.72 15.29
CA LYS A 58 17.86 -5.54 14.51
C LYS A 58 16.36 -5.52 14.23
N LEU A 59 15.66 -6.63 14.45
CA LEU A 59 14.20 -6.71 14.36
C LEU A 59 13.58 -6.78 15.76
N PRO A 60 12.66 -5.87 16.12
CA PRO A 60 11.99 -5.90 17.41
C PRO A 60 11.10 -7.14 17.53
N VAL A 61 11.08 -7.74 18.73
CA VAL A 61 10.15 -8.82 19.04
C VAL A 61 8.78 -8.21 19.33
N LEU A 62 7.87 -8.29 18.36
CA LEU A 62 6.48 -7.92 18.55
C LEU A 62 5.81 -8.94 19.47
N ARG A 63 5.49 -8.54 20.70
CA ARG A 63 4.76 -9.40 21.66
C ARG A 63 3.26 -9.42 21.36
N SER A 64 2.74 -8.40 20.68
CA SER A 64 1.35 -8.31 20.25
C SER A 64 1.23 -7.32 19.09
N LEU A 65 0.13 -7.36 18.33
CA LEU A 65 -0.12 -6.37 17.28
C LEU A 65 -0.23 -4.93 17.82
N LYS A 66 -0.66 -4.75 19.08
CA LYS A 66 -0.71 -3.43 19.75
C LYS A 66 0.66 -2.78 19.96
N SER A 67 1.75 -3.55 19.89
CA SER A 67 3.10 -2.97 19.99
C SER A 67 3.61 -2.36 18.69
N LEU A 68 2.80 -2.31 17.63
CA LEU A 68 3.12 -1.65 16.37
C LEU A 68 2.68 -0.17 16.29
N GLY A 69 1.92 0.31 17.28
CA GLY A 69 1.26 1.62 17.22
C GLY A 69 -0.15 1.48 16.69
#